data_AF-A0A1V2RAM7-F1
#
_entry.id   AF-A0A1V2RAM7-F1
#
_cell.length_a   1.000
_cell.length_b   1.000
_cell.length_c   1.000
_cell.angle_alpha   90.00
_cell.angle_beta   90.00
_cell.angle_gamma   90.00
#
_symmetry.space_group_name_H-M   'P 1'
#
loop_
_entity.id
_entity.type
_entity.pdbx_description
1 polymer ?
#
loop_
_entity_poly.entity_id
_entity_poly.type
_entity_poly.pdbx_seq_one_letter_code
_entity_poly.pdbx_strand_id
1 'polypeptide(L)'
;MSAPLTPDAAMARLRQYEERPAPTWSTASYGGSAAEATLAKIGRTLADEVGHLRVALREACDQIGGLHARVAELAARPTRADVLRAEAAWLEEIATPITRERSEHERGQMYAARRLRERADEADADSAPLSSPGRRAVAGLMDATEAESWNEAHPVGTRVVAYPGCRPEDDPKGERLDTVTRSQAWVLGGHTPVVMIDGHSAAIALTHVDPADTEAGEGRG
;
A
#
# COMPACT_ATOMS: atom_id res chain seq x y z
N MET A 1 -32.48 -26.95 -12.64
CA MET A 1 -31.10 -26.58 -12.29
C MET A 1 -30.39 -27.86 -11.85
N SER A 2 -29.49 -28.41 -12.67
CA SER A 2 -28.73 -29.61 -12.29
C SER A 2 -27.56 -29.23 -11.39
N ALA A 3 -27.40 -29.94 -10.28
CA ALA A 3 -26.28 -29.75 -9.35
C ALA A 3 -24.92 -29.95 -10.06
N PRO A 4 -23.87 -29.21 -9.66
CA PRO A 4 -22.53 -29.38 -10.23
C PRO A 4 -22.01 -30.80 -9.96
N LEU A 5 -21.54 -31.47 -11.01
CA LEU A 5 -20.97 -32.81 -10.90
C LEU A 5 -19.69 -32.73 -10.05
N THR A 6 -19.62 -33.53 -8.99
CA THR A 6 -18.38 -33.63 -8.20
C THR A 6 -17.28 -34.32 -9.01
N PRO A 7 -16.00 -34.00 -8.76
CA PRO A 7 -14.86 -34.61 -9.48
C PRO A 7 -14.88 -36.15 -9.46
N ASP A 8 -15.26 -36.76 -8.34
CA ASP A 8 -15.38 -38.21 -8.23
C ASP A 8 -16.50 -38.78 -9.09
N ALA A 9 -17.63 -38.08 -9.21
CA ALA A 9 -18.73 -38.46 -10.10
C ALA A 9 -18.34 -38.33 -11.58
N ALA A 10 -17.46 -37.39 -11.93
CA ALA A 10 -16.91 -37.25 -13.28
C ALA A 10 -15.94 -38.40 -13.61
N MET A 11 -15.05 -38.73 -12.67
CA MET A 11 -14.08 -39.83 -12.84
C MET A 11 -14.74 -41.21 -12.89
N ALA A 12 -15.77 -41.44 -12.08
CA ALA A 12 -16.57 -42.67 -12.13
C ALA A 12 -17.27 -42.83 -13.50
N ARG A 13 -17.78 -41.75 -14.08
CA ARG A 13 -18.38 -41.77 -15.42
C ARG A 13 -17.36 -42.06 -16.52
N LEU A 14 -16.15 -41.51 -16.44
CA LEU A 14 -15.10 -41.77 -17.43
C LEU A 14 -14.69 -43.25 -17.44
N ARG A 15 -14.51 -43.87 -16.27
CA ARG A 15 -14.24 -45.32 -16.18
C ARG A 15 -15.36 -46.16 -16.78
N GLN A 16 -16.62 -45.75 -16.58
CA GLN A 16 -17.79 -46.42 -17.17
C GLN A 16 -17.81 -46.34 -18.72
N TYR A 17 -17.15 -45.34 -19.31
CA TYR A 17 -16.99 -45.26 -20.77
C TYR A 17 -15.82 -46.10 -21.29
N GLU A 18 -14.75 -46.28 -20.51
CA GLU A 18 -13.59 -47.11 -20.87
C GLU A 18 -13.88 -48.61 -20.83
N GLU A 19 -14.77 -49.07 -19.94
CA GLU A 19 -15.10 -50.50 -19.77
C GLU A 19 -16.11 -51.04 -20.79
N ARG A 20 -16.75 -50.18 -21.59
CA ARG A 20 -17.60 -50.62 -22.70
C ARG A 20 -16.70 -50.95 -23.90
N PRO A 21 -16.73 -52.16 -24.47
CA PRO A 21 -16.09 -52.39 -25.76
C PRO A 21 -16.63 -51.34 -26.72
N ALA A 22 -15.72 -50.56 -27.28
CA ALA A 22 -16.05 -49.42 -28.13
C ALA A 22 -17.16 -49.85 -29.08
N PRO A 23 -18.32 -49.17 -29.11
CA PRO A 23 -19.34 -49.51 -30.08
C PRO A 23 -18.63 -49.49 -31.42
N THR A 24 -18.64 -50.63 -32.12
CA THR A 24 -18.13 -50.70 -33.47
C THR A 24 -18.87 -49.59 -34.20
N TRP A 25 -18.13 -48.52 -34.50
CA TRP A 25 -18.55 -47.42 -35.33
C TRP A 25 -18.73 -48.04 -36.71
N SER A 26 -19.80 -48.81 -36.87
CA SER A 26 -20.31 -49.14 -38.18
C SER A 26 -20.47 -47.79 -38.86
N THR A 27 -19.83 -47.69 -40.01
CA THR A 27 -19.99 -46.67 -41.03
C THR A 27 -21.47 -46.55 -41.35
N ALA A 28 -22.25 -45.94 -40.44
CA ALA A 28 -23.41 -45.17 -40.82
C ALA A 28 -22.82 -44.15 -41.80
N SER A 29 -23.21 -44.26 -43.06
CA SER A 29 -22.85 -43.27 -44.06
C SER A 29 -23.36 -41.92 -43.57
N TYR A 30 -22.53 -41.18 -42.84
CA TYR A 30 -22.66 -39.74 -42.70
C TYR A 30 -22.24 -39.15 -44.05
N GLY A 31 -23.00 -39.47 -45.09
CA GLY A 31 -22.93 -38.76 -46.36
C GLY A 31 -23.40 -37.34 -46.07
N GLY A 32 -22.44 -36.42 -45.94
CA GLY A 32 -22.66 -34.97 -45.99
C GLY A 32 -23.74 -34.42 -45.06
N SER A 33 -23.69 -34.71 -43.75
CA SER A 33 -24.75 -34.31 -42.82
C SER A 33 -24.29 -33.28 -41.78
N ALA A 34 -25.24 -32.45 -41.34
CA ALA A 34 -25.07 -31.29 -40.47
C ALA A 34 -24.18 -31.48 -39.22
N ALA A 35 -23.99 -32.71 -38.73
CA ALA A 35 -23.10 -33.02 -37.63
C ALA A 35 -21.62 -32.74 -37.96
N GLU A 36 -21.13 -33.13 -39.14
CA GLU A 36 -19.75 -32.86 -39.57
C GLU A 36 -19.51 -31.36 -39.76
N ALA A 37 -20.49 -30.65 -40.34
CA ALA A 37 -20.44 -29.21 -40.50
C ALA A 37 -20.42 -28.48 -39.14
N THR A 38 -21.16 -29.00 -38.15
CA THR A 38 -21.19 -28.46 -36.78
C THR A 38 -19.87 -28.71 -36.06
N LEU A 39 -19.31 -29.91 -36.15
CA LEU A 39 -17.99 -30.22 -35.58
C LEU A 39 -16.88 -29.38 -36.21
N ALA A 40 -16.90 -29.20 -37.54
CA ALA A 40 -15.96 -28.32 -38.23
C ALA A 40 -16.09 -26.86 -37.80
N LYS A 41 -17.33 -26.39 -37.52
CA LYS A 41 -17.57 -25.05 -36.98
C LYS A 41 -17.02 -24.91 -35.56
N ILE A 42 -17.27 -25.87 -34.68
CA ILE A 42 -16.74 -25.90 -33.31
C ILE A 42 -15.21 -25.91 -33.35
N GLY A 43 -14.60 -26.73 -34.20
CA GLY A 43 -13.15 -26.80 -34.36
C GLY A 43 -12.52 -25.47 -34.77
N ARG A 44 -13.17 -24.72 -35.69
CA ARG A 44 -12.72 -23.37 -36.07
C ARG A 44 -12.86 -22.38 -34.91
N THR A 45 -14.01 -22.36 -34.24
CA THR A 45 -14.23 -21.46 -33.09
C THR A 45 -13.22 -21.72 -31.97
N LEU A 46 -12.95 -22.99 -31.63
CA LEU A 46 -11.94 -23.33 -30.63
C LEU A 46 -10.54 -22.93 -31.09
N ALA A 47 -10.20 -23.08 -32.37
CA ALA A 47 -8.92 -22.64 -32.90
C ALA A 47 -8.74 -21.11 -32.79
N ASP A 48 -9.80 -20.35 -33.07
CA ASP A 48 -9.82 -18.90 -32.93
C ASP A 48 -9.68 -18.48 -31.47
N GLU A 49 -10.42 -19.12 -30.55
CA GLU A 49 -10.32 -18.88 -29.10
C GLU A 49 -8.92 -19.19 -28.56
N VAL A 50 -8.33 -20.33 -28.95
CA VAL A 50 -6.95 -20.67 -28.59
C VAL A 50 -5.96 -19.64 -29.15
N GLY A 51 -6.21 -19.12 -30.36
CA GLY A 51 -5.45 -18.02 -30.94
C GLY A 51 -5.49 -16.76 -30.06
N HIS A 52 -6.69 -16.30 -29.71
CA HIS A 52 -6.88 -15.14 -28.84
C HIS A 52 -6.25 -15.33 -27.46
N LEU A 53 -6.43 -16.50 -26.84
CA LEU A 53 -5.86 -16.80 -25.53
C LEU A 53 -4.33 -16.81 -25.55
N ARG A 54 -3.71 -17.30 -26.63
CA ARG A 54 -2.24 -17.26 -26.79
C ARG A 54 -1.72 -15.83 -26.90
N VAL A 55 -2.43 -14.95 -27.61
CA VAL A 55 -2.07 -13.53 -27.71
C VAL A 55 -2.20 -12.87 -26.34
N ALA A 56 -3.35 -13.04 -25.66
CA ALA A 56 -3.59 -12.48 -24.34
C ALA A 56 -2.56 -12.97 -23.30
N LEU A 57 -2.20 -14.26 -23.34
CA LEU A 57 -1.17 -14.82 -22.45
C LEU A 57 0.19 -14.16 -22.69
N ARG A 58 0.55 -13.93 -23.96
CA ARG A 58 1.81 -13.27 -24.31
C ARG A 58 1.85 -11.83 -23.81
N GLU A 59 0.78 -11.08 -24.02
CA GLU A 59 0.66 -9.70 -23.52
C GLU A 59 0.76 -9.65 -21.99
N ALA A 60 0.10 -10.59 -21.28
CA ALA A 60 0.20 -10.69 -19.83
C ALA A 60 1.64 -11.01 -19.37
N CYS A 61 2.34 -11.91 -20.07
CA CYS A 61 3.75 -12.19 -19.78
C CYS A 61 4.65 -10.96 -19.99
N ASP A 62 4.43 -10.20 -21.06
CA ASP A 62 5.18 -8.96 -21.33
C ASP A 62 4.91 -7.89 -20.26
N GLN A 63 3.65 -7.76 -19.82
CA GLN A 63 3.27 -6.87 -18.71
C GLN A 63 3.94 -7.28 -17.39
N ILE A 64 3.93 -8.58 -17.05
CA ILE A 64 4.60 -9.10 -15.86
C ILE A 64 6.12 -8.81 -15.94
N GLY A 65 6.73 -9.02 -17.10
CA GLY A 65 8.13 -8.68 -17.34
C GLY A 65 8.41 -7.20 -17.10
N GLY A 66 7.55 -6.32 -17.60
CA GLY A 66 7.63 -4.88 -17.37
C GLY A 66 7.48 -4.49 -15.90
N LEU A 67 6.53 -5.11 -15.18
CA LEU A 67 6.34 -4.89 -13.74
C LEU A 67 7.55 -5.36 -12.94
N HIS A 68 8.10 -6.54 -13.24
CA HIS A 68 9.33 -7.03 -12.60
C HIS A 68 10.50 -6.08 -12.82
N ALA A 69 10.69 -5.56 -14.04
CA ALA A 69 11.72 -4.57 -14.33
C ALA A 69 11.51 -3.28 -13.52
N ARG A 70 10.25 -2.82 -13.39
CA ARG A 70 9.93 -1.63 -12.60
C ARG A 70 10.15 -1.83 -11.10
N VAL A 71 9.81 -3.00 -10.57
CA VAL A 71 10.10 -3.38 -9.19
C VAL A 71 11.60 -3.42 -8.95
N ALA A 72 12.38 -4.00 -9.87
CA ALA A 72 13.84 -4.01 -9.79
C ALA A 72 14.43 -2.59 -9.83
N GLU A 73 13.92 -1.71 -10.70
CA GLU A 73 14.33 -0.30 -10.76
C GLU A 73 14.05 0.42 -9.43
N LEU A 74 12.86 0.25 -8.86
CA LEU A 74 12.49 0.86 -7.58
C LEU A 74 13.32 0.29 -6.42
N ALA A 75 13.58 -1.02 -6.41
CA ALA A 75 14.41 -1.68 -5.41
C ALA A 75 15.89 -1.28 -5.50
N ALA A 76 16.38 -0.88 -6.67
CA ALA A 76 17.74 -0.39 -6.86
C ALA A 76 17.94 1.07 -6.42
N ARG A 77 16.85 1.82 -6.19
CA ARG A 77 16.97 3.20 -5.69
C ARG A 77 17.44 3.18 -4.23
N PRO A 78 18.31 4.13 -3.82
CA PRO A 78 18.75 4.20 -2.44
C PRO A 78 17.55 4.41 -1.53
N THR A 79 17.46 3.62 -0.47
CA THR A 79 16.40 3.77 0.52
C THR A 79 16.62 5.04 1.33
N ARG A 80 15.58 5.48 2.04
CA ARG A 80 15.70 6.59 3.00
C ARG A 80 16.80 6.31 4.02
N ALA A 81 16.90 5.08 4.52
CA ALA A 81 17.95 4.68 5.45
C ALA A 81 19.35 4.78 4.81
N ASP A 82 19.51 4.37 3.55
CA ASP A 82 20.79 4.50 2.82
C ASP A 82 21.24 5.96 2.70
N VAL A 83 20.31 6.86 2.36
CA VAL A 83 20.60 8.31 2.26
C VAL A 83 20.99 8.87 3.63
N LEU A 84 20.24 8.54 4.69
CA LEU A 84 20.52 9.01 6.04
C LEU A 84 21.87 8.50 6.57
N ARG A 85 22.22 7.24 6.29
CA ARG A 85 23.53 6.69 6.65
C ARG A 85 24.67 7.36 5.87
N ALA A 86 24.47 7.64 4.58
CA ALA A 86 25.45 8.35 3.77
C ALA A 86 25.69 9.79 4.27
N GLU A 87 24.62 10.50 4.63
CA GLU A 87 24.71 11.85 5.20
C GLU A 87 25.37 11.85 6.58
N ALA A 88 25.03 10.87 7.43
CA ALA A 88 25.71 10.68 8.72
C ALA A 88 27.21 10.43 8.55
N ALA A 89 27.59 9.56 7.60
CA ALA A 89 29.00 9.27 7.31
C ALA A 89 29.76 10.52 6.86
N TRP A 90 29.14 11.34 5.99
CA TRP A 90 29.74 12.61 5.56
C TRP A 90 29.92 13.59 6.72
N LEU A 91 28.92 13.73 7.59
CA LEU A 91 29.02 14.59 8.76
C LEU A 91 30.13 14.16 9.73
N GLU A 92 30.38 12.86 9.88
CA GLU A 92 31.50 12.38 10.70
C GLU A 92 32.85 12.63 10.06
N GLU A 93 32.95 12.48 8.75
CA GLU A 93 34.14 12.76 7.99
C GLU A 93 34.56 14.21 8.20
N ILE A 94 33.65 15.16 8.01
CA ILE A 94 33.94 16.59 8.21
C ILE A 94 34.15 16.98 9.68
N ALA A 95 33.59 16.21 10.63
CA ALA A 95 33.76 16.42 12.07
C ALA A 95 35.04 15.79 12.64
N THR A 96 35.86 15.18 11.79
CA THR A 96 37.14 14.58 12.20
C THR A 96 38.13 15.69 12.50
N PRO A 97 38.54 15.87 13.77
CA PRO A 97 39.35 17.02 14.13
C PRO A 97 40.78 16.88 13.62
N ILE A 98 41.33 17.97 13.09
CA ILE A 98 42.73 18.04 12.61
C ILE A 98 43.72 17.95 13.79
N THR A 99 43.27 18.36 14.99
CA THR A 99 44.01 18.28 16.26
C THR A 99 43.31 17.34 17.25
N ARG A 100 43.99 16.91 18.32
CA ARG A 100 43.41 15.97 19.31
C ARG A 100 42.16 16.49 20.04
N GLU A 101 41.92 17.80 20.06
CA GLU A 101 40.71 18.40 20.65
C GLU A 101 39.68 18.75 19.58
N ARG A 102 38.41 18.43 19.89
CA ARG A 102 37.25 18.81 19.08
C ARG A 102 36.73 20.18 19.48
N SER A 103 36.49 21.03 18.50
CA SER A 103 35.69 22.24 18.60
C SER A 103 34.21 21.94 18.88
N GLU A 104 33.46 22.94 19.35
CA GLU A 104 32.01 22.84 19.52
C GLU A 104 31.27 22.54 18.22
N HIS A 105 31.76 23.07 17.10
CA HIS A 105 31.19 22.83 15.78
C HIS A 105 31.31 21.36 15.37
N GLU A 106 32.49 20.76 15.52
CA GLU A 106 32.73 19.34 15.25
C GLU A 106 31.92 18.44 16.20
N ARG A 107 31.75 18.84 17.47
CA ARG A 107 30.83 18.16 18.40
C ARG A 107 29.38 18.22 17.89
N GLY A 108 28.93 19.39 17.43
CA GLY A 108 27.60 19.58 16.85
C GLY A 108 27.34 18.69 15.63
N GLN A 109 28.31 18.61 14.71
CA GLN A 109 28.25 17.74 13.53
C GLN A 109 28.18 16.26 13.92
N MET A 110 28.95 15.82 14.93
CA MET A 110 28.86 14.45 15.47
C MET A 110 27.47 14.13 16.05
N TYR A 111 26.86 15.06 16.80
CA TYR A 111 25.51 14.85 17.32
C TYR A 111 24.46 14.76 16.21
N ALA A 112 24.62 15.58 15.15
CA ALA A 112 23.76 15.50 13.98
C ALA A 112 23.93 14.16 13.24
N ALA A 113 25.17 13.69 13.04
CA ALA A 113 25.44 12.38 12.44
C ALA A 113 24.82 11.23 13.23
N ARG A 114 24.95 11.24 14.57
CA ARG A 114 24.34 10.24 15.45
C ARG A 114 22.82 10.20 15.28
N ARG A 115 22.17 11.36 15.26
CA ARG A 115 20.72 11.47 15.06
C ARG A 115 20.28 10.93 13.70
N LEU A 116 21.06 11.17 12.65
CA LEU A 116 20.76 10.65 11.32
C LEU A 116 20.87 9.12 11.26
N ARG A 117 21.77 8.50 12.03
CA ARG A 117 21.84 7.04 12.17
C ARG A 117 20.64 6.46 12.90
N GLU A 118 20.26 7.05 14.04
CA GLU A 118 19.08 6.62 14.80
C GLU A 118 17.83 6.63 13.88
N ARG A 119 17.68 7.66 13.05
CA ARG A 119 16.61 7.75 12.04
C ARG A 119 16.76 6.76 10.88
N ALA A 120 17.98 6.36 10.53
CA ALA A 120 18.20 5.33 9.52
C ALA A 120 17.77 3.96 10.04
N ASP A 121 18.09 3.65 11.31
CA ASP A 121 17.70 2.41 11.98
C ASP A 121 16.17 2.34 12.14
N GLU A 122 15.52 3.46 12.47
CA GLU A 122 14.05 3.58 12.47
C GLU A 122 13.47 3.33 11.07
N ALA A 123 14.06 3.92 10.02
CA ALA A 123 13.62 3.73 8.65
C ALA A 123 13.81 2.28 8.14
N ASP A 124 14.86 1.58 8.59
CA ASP A 124 15.06 0.15 8.35
C ASP A 124 14.03 -0.71 9.07
N ALA A 125 13.73 -0.38 10.32
CA ALA A 125 12.70 -1.08 11.10
C ALA A 125 11.32 -0.93 10.44
N ASP A 126 11.02 0.24 9.88
CA ASP A 126 9.81 0.48 9.11
C ASP A 126 9.81 -0.25 7.76
N SER A 127 10.97 -0.37 7.10
CA SER A 127 11.09 -1.04 5.80
C SER A 127 11.32 -2.55 5.87
N ALA A 128 11.52 -3.11 7.08
CA ALA A 128 11.61 -4.55 7.30
C ALA A 128 10.39 -5.28 6.70
N PRO A 129 10.61 -6.41 5.98
CA PRO A 129 9.52 -7.14 5.36
C PRO A 129 8.60 -7.65 6.46
N LEU A 130 7.38 -7.12 6.50
CA LEU A 130 6.33 -7.70 7.32
C LEU A 130 6.21 -9.17 6.96
N SER A 131 6.32 -10.05 7.96
CA SER A 131 5.84 -11.43 7.89
C SER A 131 4.32 -11.44 7.72
N SER A 132 3.82 -11.02 6.56
CA SER A 132 2.50 -11.25 5.96
C SER A 132 2.21 -10.14 4.93
N PRO A 133 2.00 -10.46 3.65
CA PRO A 133 1.82 -9.45 2.60
C PRO A 133 0.44 -8.76 2.61
N GLY A 134 -0.45 -9.10 3.54
CA GLY A 134 -1.84 -8.63 3.52
C GLY A 134 -2.17 -7.36 4.32
N ARG A 135 -1.25 -6.84 5.16
CA ARG A 135 -1.63 -5.87 6.22
C ARG A 135 -1.12 -4.44 6.05
N ARG A 136 -0.17 -4.13 5.14
CA ARG A 136 0.37 -2.76 4.95
C ARG A 136 -0.11 -2.02 3.70
N ALA A 137 -0.50 -2.71 2.64
CA ALA A 137 -1.14 -2.04 1.49
C ALA A 137 -2.43 -1.34 1.92
N VAL A 138 -3.10 -1.84 2.96
CA VAL A 138 -4.23 -1.18 3.60
C VAL A 138 -3.82 -0.02 4.53
N ALA A 139 -2.62 0.01 5.10
CA ALA A 139 -2.22 1.07 6.04
C ALA A 139 -1.94 2.42 5.35
N GLY A 140 -1.18 2.42 4.24
CA GLY A 140 -0.96 3.66 3.45
C GLY A 140 -2.22 4.16 2.73
N LEU A 141 -3.18 3.27 2.46
CA LEU A 141 -4.54 3.65 2.05
C LEU A 141 -5.38 4.12 3.25
N MET A 142 -5.20 3.56 4.44
CA MET A 142 -5.90 3.97 5.67
C MET A 142 -5.50 5.38 6.13
N ASP A 143 -4.25 5.82 5.99
CA ASP A 143 -3.81 7.16 6.46
C ASP A 143 -4.31 8.29 5.54
N ALA A 144 -4.34 8.06 4.22
CA ALA A 144 -5.00 8.98 3.28
C ALA A 144 -6.52 9.00 3.52
N THR A 145 -7.12 7.82 3.78
CA THR A 145 -8.53 7.72 4.18
C THR A 145 -8.79 8.44 5.49
N GLU A 146 -7.84 8.48 6.44
CA GLU A 146 -8.01 9.17 7.73
C GLU A 146 -8.04 10.70 7.54
N ALA A 147 -7.12 11.26 6.76
CA ALA A 147 -7.16 12.70 6.44
C ALA A 147 -8.42 13.08 5.64
N GLU A 148 -8.84 12.24 4.69
CA GLU A 148 -10.07 12.44 3.91
C GLU A 148 -11.33 12.34 4.78
N SER A 149 -11.43 11.31 5.63
CA SER A 149 -12.55 11.11 6.56
C SER A 149 -12.64 12.24 7.58
N TRP A 150 -11.49 12.71 8.08
CA TRP A 150 -11.42 13.88 8.95
C TRP A 150 -11.97 15.12 8.25
N ASN A 151 -11.53 15.39 7.01
CA ASN A 151 -12.00 16.55 6.25
C ASN A 151 -13.50 16.51 5.95
N GLU A 152 -14.06 15.32 5.73
CA GLU A 152 -15.49 15.13 5.52
C GLU A 152 -16.30 15.41 6.80
N ALA A 153 -15.82 14.97 7.96
CA ALA A 153 -16.46 15.21 9.25
C ALA A 153 -16.23 16.63 9.79
N HIS A 154 -15.08 17.25 9.49
CA HIS A 154 -14.56 18.45 10.13
C HIS A 154 -13.97 19.42 9.10
N PRO A 155 -14.79 20.29 8.49
CA PRO A 155 -14.30 21.28 7.54
C PRO A 155 -13.36 22.30 8.21
N VAL A 156 -12.64 23.06 7.38
CA VAL A 156 -11.76 24.13 7.86
C VAL A 156 -12.57 25.14 8.70
N GLY A 157 -12.05 25.51 9.87
CA GLY A 157 -12.71 26.36 10.85
C GLY A 157 -13.37 25.59 11.99
N THR A 158 -13.32 24.25 11.98
CA THR A 158 -13.78 23.40 13.09
C THR A 158 -13.04 23.75 14.38
N ARG A 159 -13.77 23.90 15.49
CA ARG A 159 -13.17 24.06 16.82
C ARG A 159 -12.52 22.77 17.26
N VAL A 160 -11.30 22.87 17.75
CA VAL A 160 -10.49 21.73 18.18
C VAL A 160 -9.71 22.08 19.43
N VAL A 161 -9.40 21.05 20.21
CA VAL A 161 -8.37 21.11 21.23
C VAL A 161 -7.13 20.45 20.63
N ALA A 162 -6.03 21.20 20.54
CA ALA A 162 -4.78 20.71 19.97
C ALA A 162 -3.69 20.63 21.03
N TYR A 163 -2.80 19.66 20.87
CA TYR A 163 -1.68 19.43 21.77
C TYR A 163 -0.35 19.49 21.00
N PRO A 164 0.25 20.70 20.86
CA PRO A 164 1.55 20.83 20.21
C PRO A 164 2.64 20.06 20.98
N GLY A 165 3.39 19.22 20.26
CA GLY A 165 4.50 18.46 20.83
C GLY A 165 4.08 17.11 21.41
N CYS A 166 3.33 17.10 22.51
CA CYS A 166 2.88 15.88 23.18
C CYS A 166 1.55 16.10 23.91
N ARG A 167 0.80 15.01 24.12
CA ARG A 167 -0.42 15.06 24.91
C ARG A 167 -0.14 15.08 26.42
N PRO A 168 -1.04 15.64 27.24
CA PRO A 168 -0.90 15.68 28.70
C PRO A 168 -0.74 14.31 29.36
N GLU A 169 -1.29 13.24 28.76
CA GLU A 169 -1.11 11.86 29.21
C GLU A 169 0.32 11.33 29.01
N ASP A 170 1.05 11.84 28.01
CA ASP A 170 2.44 11.44 27.72
C ASP A 170 3.44 12.31 28.47
N ASP A 171 3.16 13.61 28.60
CA ASP A 171 3.92 14.55 29.44
C ASP A 171 2.94 15.51 30.12
N PRO A 172 2.88 15.55 31.48
CA PRO A 172 2.04 16.50 32.21
C PRO A 172 2.29 17.97 31.90
N LYS A 173 3.41 18.31 31.25
CA LYS A 173 3.75 19.67 30.81
C LYS A 173 3.32 19.97 29.36
N GLY A 174 2.67 19.02 28.69
CA GLY A 174 2.15 19.18 27.33
C GLY A 174 1.27 20.41 27.21
N GLU A 175 1.50 21.21 26.18
CA GLU A 175 0.71 22.40 25.89
C GLU A 175 -0.67 22.00 25.37
N ARG A 176 -1.72 22.66 25.85
CA ARG A 176 -3.10 22.48 25.38
C ARG A 176 -3.61 23.80 24.81
N LEU A 177 -4.05 23.77 23.57
CA LEU A 177 -4.59 24.92 22.84
C LEU A 177 -6.04 24.68 22.43
N ASP A 178 -6.98 25.46 22.94
CA ASP A 178 -8.35 25.51 22.42
C ASP A 178 -8.37 26.50 21.24
N THR A 179 -8.60 26.00 20.02
CA THR A 179 -8.38 26.76 18.76
C THR A 179 -9.31 26.28 17.64
N VAL A 180 -9.08 26.71 16.40
CA VAL A 180 -9.79 26.29 15.19
C VAL A 180 -8.83 25.78 14.12
N THR A 181 -9.28 24.85 13.28
CA THR A 181 -8.52 24.41 12.11
C THR A 181 -8.44 25.54 11.07
N ARG A 182 -7.24 25.76 10.49
CA ARG A 182 -7.02 26.77 9.42
C ARG A 182 -6.68 26.15 8.06
N SER A 183 -6.59 24.82 8.00
CA SER A 183 -6.39 24.07 6.76
C SER A 183 -7.22 22.79 6.77
N GLN A 184 -7.36 22.18 5.60
CA GLN A 184 -7.71 20.77 5.51
C GLN A 184 -6.59 19.92 6.15
N ALA A 185 -6.93 18.73 6.61
CA ALA A 185 -5.98 17.71 6.98
C ALA A 185 -5.31 17.12 5.73
N TRP A 186 -4.02 16.77 5.85
CA TRP A 186 -3.25 16.13 4.77
C TRP A 186 -2.19 15.19 5.35
N VAL A 187 -1.65 14.30 4.53
CA VAL A 187 -0.59 13.39 4.95
C VAL A 187 0.79 14.05 4.77
N LEU A 188 1.46 14.37 5.88
CA LEU A 188 2.83 14.86 5.91
C LEU A 188 3.82 13.69 5.79
N GLY A 189 4.78 13.81 4.87
CA GLY A 189 5.82 12.79 4.68
C GLY A 189 5.32 11.44 4.14
N GLY A 190 4.04 11.33 3.76
CA GLY A 190 3.43 10.10 3.27
C GLY A 190 2.99 9.10 4.35
N HIS A 191 3.04 9.48 5.63
CA HIS A 191 2.75 8.56 6.75
C HIS A 191 2.05 9.19 7.95
N THR A 192 1.98 10.52 8.06
CA THR A 192 1.36 11.16 9.23
C THR A 192 0.26 12.12 8.79
N PRO A 193 -1.02 11.82 9.06
CA PRO A 193 -2.09 12.77 8.83
C PRO A 193 -1.95 13.92 9.84
N VAL A 194 -1.90 15.15 9.32
CA VAL A 194 -1.72 16.38 10.07
C VAL A 194 -2.74 17.43 9.66
N VAL A 195 -2.97 18.41 10.53
CA VAL A 195 -3.78 19.60 10.25
C VAL A 195 -3.05 20.84 10.78
N MET A 196 -3.30 22.01 10.19
CA MET A 196 -2.89 23.28 10.79
C MET A 196 -4.02 23.90 11.58
N ILE A 197 -3.65 24.45 12.72
CA ILE A 197 -4.54 25.20 13.60
C ILE A 197 -4.18 26.68 13.62
N ASP A 198 -5.12 27.51 14.05
CA ASP A 198 -4.83 28.91 14.33
C ASP A 198 -4.00 29.06 15.62
N GLY A 199 -3.14 30.08 15.65
CA GLY A 199 -2.22 30.32 16.77
C GLY A 199 -0.99 29.41 16.86
N HIS A 200 -0.83 28.43 15.95
CA HIS A 200 0.38 27.59 15.89
C HIS A 200 0.95 27.50 14.45
N SER A 201 2.27 27.67 14.33
CA SER A 201 2.92 27.75 13.01
C SER A 201 3.19 26.39 12.37
N ALA A 202 3.32 25.32 13.16
CA ALA A 202 3.58 23.98 12.66
C ALA A 202 2.28 23.19 12.41
N ALA A 203 2.38 22.13 11.60
CA ALA A 203 1.31 21.16 11.45
C ALA A 203 1.28 20.22 12.66
N ILE A 204 0.08 19.87 13.12
CA ILE A 204 -0.15 19.00 14.27
C ILE A 204 -0.75 17.68 13.77
N ALA A 205 -0.23 16.55 14.24
CA ALA A 205 -0.77 15.24 13.90
C ALA A 205 -2.23 15.11 14.36
N LEU A 206 -3.09 14.46 13.57
CA LEU A 206 -4.50 14.27 13.95
C LEU A 206 -4.64 13.50 15.26
N THR A 207 -3.70 12.62 15.57
CA THR A 207 -3.62 11.94 16.88
C THR A 207 -3.43 12.89 18.05
N HIS A 208 -3.05 14.15 17.83
CA HIS A 208 -2.85 15.20 18.83
C HIS A 208 -3.88 16.34 18.68
N VAL A 209 -5.02 16.06 18.04
CA VAL A 209 -6.12 17.00 17.88
C VAL A 209 -7.41 16.30 18.24
N ASP A 210 -8.15 16.87 19.20
CA ASP A 210 -9.49 16.42 19.55
C ASP A 210 -10.50 17.43 18.96
N PRO A 211 -11.47 17.00 18.13
CA PRO A 211 -12.55 17.87 17.71
C PRO A 211 -13.36 18.27 18.96
N ALA A 212 -13.55 19.56 19.16
CA ALA A 212 -14.44 20.03 20.21
C ALA A 212 -15.87 19.79 19.72
N ASP A 213 -16.65 18.99 20.46
CA ASP A 213 -18.05 18.73 20.11
C ASP A 213 -18.76 20.05 19.83
N THR A 214 -19.22 20.19 18.59
CA THR A 214 -20.08 21.30 18.21
C THR A 214 -21.49 20.94 18.67
N GLU A 215 -21.73 20.97 19.99
CA GLU A 215 -23.09 21.13 20.47
C GLU A 215 -23.56 22.53 20.04
N ALA A 216 -24.48 22.53 19.09
CA ALA A 216 -25.29 23.68 18.71
C ALA A 216 -25.85 24.33 19.98
N GLY A 217 -25.70 25.66 20.07
CA GLY A 217 -25.86 26.37 21.33
C GLY A 217 -27.27 26.39 21.92
N GLU A 218 -27.33 26.58 23.23
CA GLU A 218 -28.42 27.29 23.90
C GLU A 218 -27.94 27.73 25.30
N GLY A 219 -28.26 28.96 25.71
CA GLY A 219 -27.98 29.45 27.07
C GLY A 219 -27.45 30.87 27.19
N ARG A 220 -28.00 31.82 26.41
CA ARG A 220 -28.05 33.21 26.86
C ARG A 220 -29.20 33.30 27.87
N GLY A 221 -28.87 33.44 29.15
CA GLY A 221 -29.77 33.73 30.26
C GLY A 221 -29.05 34.62 31.26
#